data_AF-A0A3D4IPG7-F1
#
_entry.id   AF-A0A3D4IPG7-F1
#
_cell.length_a   1.000
_cell.length_b   1.000
_cell.length_c   1.000
_cell.angle_alpha   90.00
_cell.angle_beta   90.00
_cell.angle_gamma   90.00
#
_symmetry.space_group_name_H-M   'P 1'
#
loop_
_entity.id
_entity.type
_entity.pdbx_description
1 polymer ?
#
loop_
_entity_poly.entity_id
_entity_poly.type
_entity_poly.pdbx_seq_one_letter_code
_entity_poly.pdbx_strand_id
1 'polypeptide(L)'
;EKKGFRFSLLNYTYGTNGIPVTTPNIVNLIDTLQIRKDLFKAKLQQTDAVIVFMHWGAEYQDAPNRAQKELAQFCLNNGATLVVGAHPHVLQPMQWNKEKNQLVAYSLGNFVSGQQSRYRDGGAMLWVEFEKQMSSDSVSSVRIKNASYELAWVYRNNEVPKKYFILPMKEFEQDTLLINNPAIVDRMKEFAVDSRSLYKKNIDIDESDRMAFETSYFKILLTTSSDSITIMDTTANIGFYGLYPEPEKDSLINWTTGKFYDREIAIEALHQIKSSTRYNDARLIWYYWDKRMEELSSGK
;
A
#
# COMPACT_ATOMS: atom_id res chain seq x y z
N GLU A 1 12.57 -0.14 -18.97
CA GLU A 1 11.69 0.84 -19.64
C GLU A 1 10.25 0.37 -19.57
N LYS A 2 9.28 1.27 -19.42
CA LYS A 2 7.86 0.93 -19.42
C LYS A 2 7.03 2.13 -19.88
N LYS A 3 6.08 1.94 -20.79
CA LYS A 3 5.18 3.00 -21.30
C LYS A 3 5.92 4.28 -21.74
N GLY A 4 7.07 4.14 -22.38
CA GLY A 4 7.90 5.27 -22.82
C GLY A 4 8.71 5.97 -21.73
N PHE A 5 8.70 5.47 -20.48
CA PHE A 5 9.58 5.92 -19.41
C PHE A 5 10.80 5.01 -19.22
N ARG A 6 11.96 5.62 -18.94
CA ARG A 6 13.21 4.97 -18.62
C ARG A 6 13.70 5.43 -17.25
N PHE A 7 13.83 4.49 -16.31
CA PHE A 7 14.33 4.76 -14.96
C PHE A 7 15.69 4.13 -14.74
N SER A 8 16.55 4.81 -14.00
CA SER A 8 17.75 4.19 -13.39
C SER A 8 17.44 3.84 -11.95
N LEU A 9 17.69 2.59 -11.55
CA LEU A 9 17.52 2.12 -10.17
C LEU A 9 18.90 1.80 -9.60
N LEU A 10 19.27 2.46 -8.51
CA LEU A 10 20.53 2.25 -7.81
C LEU A 10 20.23 1.81 -6.37
N ASN A 11 21.00 0.89 -5.81
CA ASN A 11 20.78 0.41 -4.44
C ASN A 11 22.10 0.30 -3.68
N TYR A 12 22.07 0.69 -2.39
CA TYR A 12 23.24 0.67 -1.51
C TYR A 12 22.86 0.24 -0.09
N THR A 13 23.78 -0.40 0.62
CA THR A 13 23.60 -0.81 2.02
C THR A 13 24.73 -0.33 2.91
N TYR A 14 24.41 0.03 4.16
CA TYR A 14 25.41 0.36 5.16
C TYR A 14 26.30 -0.85 5.52
N GLY A 15 25.79 -2.06 5.35
CA GLY A 15 26.51 -3.29 5.67
C GLY A 15 25.72 -4.56 5.38
N THR A 16 26.31 -5.69 5.78
CA THR A 16 25.79 -7.05 5.57
C THR A 16 25.57 -7.79 6.91
N ASN A 17 25.45 -7.06 8.02
CA ASN A 17 25.36 -7.63 9.37
C ASN A 17 26.50 -8.60 9.70
N GLY A 18 27.71 -8.28 9.24
CA GLY A 18 28.89 -9.12 9.42
C GLY A 18 28.97 -10.35 8.52
N ILE A 19 27.98 -10.55 7.63
CA ILE A 19 27.98 -11.66 6.67
C ILE A 19 28.93 -11.32 5.52
N PRO A 20 29.99 -12.11 5.26
CA PRO A 20 30.90 -11.86 4.16
C PRO A 20 30.18 -11.93 2.80
N VAL A 21 30.54 -11.03 1.89
CA VAL A 21 30.07 -11.09 0.50
C VAL A 21 30.87 -12.15 -0.22
N THR A 22 30.20 -13.20 -0.70
CA THR A 22 30.83 -14.30 -1.44
C THR A 22 30.52 -14.22 -2.93
N THR A 23 31.50 -14.51 -3.77
CA THR A 23 31.31 -14.65 -5.23
C THR A 23 30.23 -15.70 -5.54
N PRO A 24 29.32 -15.47 -6.51
CA PRO A 24 29.26 -14.34 -7.46
C PRO A 24 28.42 -13.15 -6.98
N ASN A 25 28.02 -13.10 -5.71
CA ASN A 25 27.15 -12.03 -5.20
C ASN A 25 27.89 -10.69 -5.18
N ILE A 26 27.17 -9.63 -5.53
CA ILE A 26 27.68 -8.24 -5.52
C ILE A 26 26.83 -7.45 -4.54
N VAL A 27 27.48 -6.75 -3.62
CA VAL A 27 26.83 -5.84 -2.69
C VAL A 27 27.45 -4.46 -2.86
N ASN A 28 26.60 -3.47 -3.13
CA ASN A 28 27.00 -2.07 -3.17
C ASN A 28 26.96 -1.51 -1.75
N LEU A 29 28.12 -1.33 -1.12
CA LEU A 29 28.20 -0.61 0.14
C LEU A 29 27.97 0.88 -0.07
N ILE A 30 27.50 1.57 0.96
CA ILE A 30 27.42 3.04 0.95
C ILE A 30 28.83 3.62 0.90
N ASP A 31 29.23 4.05 -0.28
CA ASP A 31 30.44 4.82 -0.57
C ASP A 31 30.05 6.01 -1.46
N THR A 32 30.22 7.23 -0.96
CA THR A 32 29.79 8.44 -1.67
C THR A 32 30.56 8.67 -2.98
N LEU A 33 31.80 8.19 -3.11
CA LEU A 33 32.54 8.26 -4.36
C LEU A 33 31.94 7.33 -5.41
N GLN A 34 31.58 6.10 -5.00
CA GLN A 34 30.94 5.14 -5.88
C GLN A 34 29.53 5.60 -6.28
N ILE A 35 28.72 6.04 -5.31
CA ILE A 35 27.37 6.59 -5.54
C ILE A 35 27.42 7.75 -6.54
N ARG A 36 28.36 8.69 -6.39
CA ARG A 36 28.50 9.81 -7.33
C ARG A 36 28.84 9.36 -8.74
N LYS A 37 29.73 8.37 -8.89
CA LYS A 37 30.09 7.82 -10.21
C LYS A 37 28.88 7.15 -10.87
N ASP A 38 28.09 6.41 -10.10
CA ASP A 38 26.92 5.69 -10.62
C ASP A 38 25.77 6.64 -10.96
N LEU A 39 25.53 7.68 -10.16
CA LEU A 39 24.60 8.77 -10.48
C LEU A 39 25.00 9.50 -11.76
N PHE A 40 26.31 9.78 -11.93
CA PHE A 40 26.82 10.38 -13.16
C PHE A 40 26.60 9.46 -14.37
N LYS A 41 26.89 8.16 -14.25
CA LYS A 41 26.60 7.18 -15.31
C LYS A 41 25.12 7.11 -15.64
N ALA A 42 24.24 7.08 -14.64
CA ALA A 42 22.79 7.09 -14.82
C ALA A 42 22.32 8.32 -15.60
N LYS A 43 22.89 9.50 -15.30
CA LYS A 43 22.62 10.72 -16.07
C LYS A 43 23.03 10.61 -17.54
N LEU A 44 24.18 10.00 -17.84
CA LEU A 44 24.63 9.77 -19.22
C LEU A 44 23.73 8.80 -20.00
N GLN A 45 22.96 7.96 -19.31
CA GLN A 45 22.00 7.05 -19.92
C GLN A 45 20.69 7.71 -20.37
N GLN A 46 20.55 9.04 -20.22
CA GLN A 46 19.35 9.80 -20.60
C GLN A 46 18.06 9.22 -19.99
N THR A 47 18.13 8.81 -18.71
CA THR A 47 16.96 8.31 -18.00
C THR A 47 16.06 9.45 -17.54
N ASP A 48 14.75 9.20 -17.56
CA ASP A 48 13.71 10.15 -17.18
C ASP A 48 13.73 10.48 -15.68
N ALA A 49 14.11 9.52 -14.84
CA ALA A 49 14.36 9.72 -13.41
C ALA A 49 15.35 8.70 -12.86
N VAL A 50 16.06 9.10 -11.81
CA VAL A 50 16.99 8.23 -11.08
C VAL A 50 16.46 7.99 -9.68
N ILE A 51 16.30 6.72 -9.33
CA ILE A 51 15.76 6.25 -8.05
C ILE A 51 16.89 5.57 -7.28
N VAL A 52 17.13 6.02 -6.05
CA VAL A 52 18.16 5.48 -5.17
C VAL A 52 17.51 4.80 -3.97
N PHE A 53 17.77 3.51 -3.80
CA PHE A 53 17.38 2.72 -2.64
C PHE A 53 18.52 2.65 -1.64
N MET A 54 18.23 2.95 -0.38
CA MET A 54 19.23 3.00 0.69
C MET A 54 18.82 2.14 1.87
N HIS A 55 19.65 1.16 2.22
CA HIS A 55 19.51 0.40 3.45
C HIS A 55 20.41 1.03 4.52
N TRP A 56 19.84 1.82 5.45
CA TRP A 56 20.58 2.78 6.28
C TRP A 56 19.88 3.16 7.59
N GLY A 57 20.49 4.04 8.38
CA GLY A 57 19.87 4.57 9.60
C GLY A 57 20.08 3.68 10.81
N ALA A 58 19.51 4.10 11.93
CA ALA A 58 19.57 3.35 13.18
C ALA A 58 18.26 2.56 13.38
N GLU A 59 18.39 1.32 13.83
CA GLU A 59 17.23 0.48 14.11
C GLU A 59 16.30 1.14 15.15
N TYR A 60 15.00 1.04 14.87
CA TYR A 60 13.90 1.43 15.75
C TYR A 60 13.84 2.92 16.12
N GLN A 61 14.53 3.77 15.36
CA GLN A 61 14.44 5.22 15.50
C GLN A 61 13.41 5.77 14.50
N ASP A 62 12.37 6.42 15.00
CA ASP A 62 11.27 6.99 14.20
C ASP A 62 11.64 8.33 13.52
N ALA A 63 12.79 8.90 13.90
CA ALA A 63 13.37 10.09 13.29
C ALA A 63 14.63 9.74 12.49
N PRO A 64 14.78 10.25 11.24
CA PRO A 64 16.01 10.04 10.48
C PRO A 64 17.17 10.77 11.14
N ASN A 65 18.29 10.06 11.29
CA ASN A 65 19.50 10.62 11.88
C ASN A 65 20.23 11.57 10.90
N ARG A 66 21.26 12.27 11.39
CA ARG A 66 22.02 13.24 10.59
C ARG A 66 22.62 12.61 9.32
N ALA A 67 23.21 11.42 9.42
CA ALA A 67 23.84 10.73 8.30
C ALA A 67 22.82 10.37 7.20
N GLN A 68 21.61 9.93 7.57
CA GLN A 68 20.53 9.67 6.60
C GLN A 68 20.15 10.94 5.84
N LYS A 69 19.98 12.07 6.55
CA LYS A 69 19.65 13.36 5.92
C LYS A 69 20.75 13.85 4.99
N GLU A 70 22.01 13.76 5.42
CA GLU A 70 23.17 14.16 4.61
C GLU A 70 23.32 13.28 3.36
N LEU A 71 23.17 11.96 3.48
CA LEU A 71 23.23 11.02 2.34
C LEU A 71 22.06 11.20 1.37
N ALA A 72 20.84 11.39 1.88
CA ALA A 72 19.68 11.70 1.04
C ALA A 72 19.93 12.96 0.22
N GLN A 73 20.35 14.05 0.89
CA GLN A 73 20.64 15.32 0.21
C GLN A 73 21.80 15.18 -0.78
N PHE A 74 22.83 14.38 -0.46
CA PHE A 74 23.92 14.08 -1.37
C PHE A 74 23.43 13.42 -2.66
N CYS A 75 22.60 12.37 -2.56
CA CYS A 75 22.03 11.70 -3.74
C CYS A 75 21.18 12.66 -4.58
N LEU A 76 20.29 13.42 -3.94
CA LEU A 76 19.41 14.39 -4.60
C LEU A 76 20.21 15.49 -5.32
N ASN A 77 21.25 16.04 -4.66
CA ASN A 77 22.14 17.04 -5.27
C ASN A 77 22.96 16.51 -6.45
N ASN A 78 23.17 15.19 -6.52
CA ASN A 78 23.91 14.55 -7.61
C ASN A 78 23.00 13.94 -8.70
N GLY A 79 21.71 14.30 -8.72
CA GLY A 79 20.79 13.98 -9.81
C GLY A 79 19.79 12.85 -9.53
N ALA A 80 19.72 12.35 -8.29
CA ALA A 80 18.60 11.51 -7.90
C ALA A 80 17.29 12.31 -7.88
N THR A 81 16.22 11.72 -8.41
CA THR A 81 14.86 12.26 -8.36
C THR A 81 14.12 11.77 -7.11
N LEU A 82 14.36 10.51 -6.75
CA LEU A 82 13.72 9.82 -5.64
C LEU A 82 14.76 9.05 -4.82
N VAL A 83 14.74 9.20 -3.49
CA VAL A 83 15.51 8.38 -2.56
C VAL A 83 14.56 7.63 -1.63
N VAL A 84 14.67 6.30 -1.58
CA VAL A 84 13.81 5.43 -0.76
C VAL A 84 14.67 4.66 0.22
N GLY A 85 14.47 4.92 1.50
CA GLY A 85 15.17 4.28 2.60
C GLY A 85 14.43 3.08 3.19
N ALA A 86 15.21 2.16 3.74
CA ALA A 86 14.79 1.02 4.55
C ALA A 86 15.87 0.74 5.61
N HIS A 87 15.67 -0.30 6.43
CA HIS A 87 16.50 -0.80 7.55
C HIS A 87 16.03 -0.43 8.97
N PRO A 88 15.54 0.78 9.30
CA PRO A 88 15.16 1.10 10.68
C PRO A 88 14.06 0.21 11.27
N HIS A 89 13.38 -0.60 10.46
CA HIS A 89 12.25 -1.46 10.85
C HIS A 89 11.03 -0.72 11.40
N VAL A 90 11.05 0.60 11.33
CA VAL A 90 9.98 1.52 11.72
C VAL A 90 9.77 2.54 10.61
N LEU A 91 8.60 3.16 10.60
CA LEU A 91 8.33 4.28 9.71
C LEU A 91 9.20 5.48 10.07
N GLN A 92 9.64 6.23 9.06
CA GLN A 92 10.22 7.56 9.20
C GLN A 92 9.56 8.52 8.19
N PRO A 93 9.58 9.85 8.44
CA PRO A 93 8.90 10.81 7.58
C PRO A 93 9.33 10.77 6.11
N MET A 94 8.47 11.30 5.25
CA MET A 94 8.71 11.49 3.83
C MET A 94 8.67 12.98 3.49
N GLN A 95 9.48 13.41 2.53
CA GLN A 95 9.56 14.81 2.13
C GLN A 95 9.63 14.92 0.62
N TRP A 96 8.73 15.71 0.05
CA TRP A 96 8.74 16.05 -1.37
C TRP A 96 9.00 17.54 -1.57
N ASN A 97 10.17 17.87 -2.12
CA ASN A 97 10.44 19.21 -2.62
C ASN A 97 9.94 19.31 -4.08
N LYS A 98 8.73 19.85 -4.24
CA LYS A 98 8.05 20.02 -5.54
C LYS A 98 8.84 20.92 -6.50
N GLU A 99 9.43 22.01 -5.99
CA GLU A 99 10.18 22.98 -6.80
C GLU A 99 11.43 22.36 -7.44
N LYS A 100 12.15 21.53 -6.68
CA LYS A 100 13.35 20.83 -7.15
C LYS A 100 13.05 19.49 -7.81
N ASN A 101 11.80 19.05 -7.80
CA ASN A 101 11.39 17.72 -8.26
C ASN A 101 12.19 16.60 -7.55
N GLN A 102 12.28 16.68 -6.22
CA GLN A 102 13.10 15.81 -5.38
C GLN A 102 12.28 15.22 -4.24
N LEU A 103 12.23 13.88 -4.12
CA LEU A 103 11.49 13.19 -3.07
C LEU A 103 12.42 12.28 -2.27
N VAL A 104 12.25 12.27 -0.94
CA VAL A 104 12.86 11.29 -0.05
C VAL A 104 11.81 10.64 0.84
N ALA A 105 11.84 9.31 0.92
CA ALA A 105 11.19 8.54 1.99
C ALA A 105 12.29 7.93 2.86
N TYR A 106 12.43 8.35 4.12
CA TYR A 106 13.59 7.95 4.93
C TYR A 106 13.53 6.49 5.40
N SER A 107 12.33 5.99 5.69
CA SER A 107 12.05 4.58 5.98
C SER A 107 10.56 4.30 5.78
N LEU A 108 10.26 3.23 5.03
CA LEU A 108 8.89 2.75 4.81
C LEU A 108 8.45 1.66 5.82
N GLY A 109 9.26 1.39 6.86
CA GLY A 109 8.97 0.36 7.85
C GLY A 109 9.02 -1.06 7.28
N ASN A 110 8.19 -1.94 7.83
CA ASN A 110 8.18 -3.37 7.51
C ASN A 110 7.02 -3.71 6.55
N PHE A 111 7.29 -4.56 5.54
CA PHE A 111 6.27 -5.02 4.58
C PHE A 111 5.96 -6.51 4.72
N VAL A 112 6.97 -7.38 4.57
CA VAL A 112 6.88 -8.81 4.91
C VAL A 112 7.83 -9.06 6.07
N SER A 113 7.31 -9.11 7.30
CA SER A 113 8.12 -9.17 8.52
C SER A 113 7.52 -10.08 9.58
N GLY A 114 8.39 -10.73 10.35
CA GLY A 114 8.03 -11.49 11.54
C GLY A 114 7.91 -10.64 12.81
N GLN A 115 8.25 -9.35 12.77
CA GLN A 115 8.15 -8.45 13.91
C GLN A 115 6.69 -8.04 14.15
N GLN A 116 6.23 -8.15 15.40
CA GLN A 116 4.82 -7.91 15.78
C GLN A 116 4.65 -6.90 16.92
N SER A 117 5.74 -6.33 17.41
CA SER A 117 5.69 -5.30 18.45
C SER A 117 5.33 -3.96 17.83
N ARG A 118 4.68 -3.10 18.61
CA ARG A 118 4.35 -1.71 18.29
C ARG A 118 5.48 -0.98 17.53
N TYR A 119 5.10 -0.22 16.51
CA TYR A 119 5.94 0.48 15.52
C TYR A 119 6.65 -0.40 14.49
N ARG A 120 6.70 -1.72 14.68
CA ARG A 120 7.47 -2.66 13.85
C ARG A 120 6.60 -3.72 13.17
N ASP A 121 5.30 -3.64 13.37
CA ASP A 121 4.27 -4.56 12.92
C ASP A 121 3.59 -4.12 11.62
N GLY A 122 4.15 -3.12 10.94
CA GLY A 122 3.65 -2.63 9.67
C GLY A 122 4.60 -1.66 8.99
N GLY A 123 4.12 -1.10 7.89
CA GLY A 123 4.87 -0.18 7.06
C GLY A 123 3.96 0.67 6.17
N ALA A 124 4.58 1.32 5.21
CA ALA A 124 3.88 2.12 4.21
C ALA A 124 4.33 1.76 2.80
N MET A 125 3.39 1.83 1.86
CA MET A 125 3.68 1.80 0.44
C MET A 125 3.67 3.21 -0.11
N LEU A 126 4.72 3.58 -0.85
CA LEU A 126 4.84 4.87 -1.49
C LEU A 126 4.38 4.78 -2.95
N TRP A 127 3.41 5.61 -3.33
CA TRP A 127 2.92 5.79 -4.67
C TRP A 127 3.51 7.07 -5.28
N VAL A 128 4.26 6.94 -6.38
CA VAL A 128 4.86 8.08 -7.09
C VAL A 128 4.46 8.03 -8.56
N GLU A 129 3.86 9.11 -9.05
CA GLU A 129 3.47 9.28 -10.44
C GLU A 129 4.44 10.21 -11.15
N PHE A 130 4.94 9.77 -12.30
CA PHE A 130 5.78 10.59 -13.18
C PHE A 130 4.99 11.06 -14.40
N GLU A 131 5.27 12.28 -14.83
CA GLU A 131 4.67 12.90 -16.01
C GLU A 131 5.78 13.47 -16.90
N LYS A 132 5.71 13.17 -18.21
CA LYS A 132 6.50 13.86 -19.22
C LYS A 132 5.74 15.10 -19.65
N GLN A 133 6.35 16.27 -19.46
CA GLN A 133 5.83 17.51 -20.02
C GLN A 133 6.32 17.64 -21.46
N MET A 134 5.41 18.04 -22.35
CA MET A 134 5.68 18.19 -23.78
C MET A 134 5.75 19.68 -24.14
N SER A 135 6.64 20.04 -25.06
CA SER A 135 6.69 21.33 -25.73
C SER A 135 6.91 21.09 -27.21
N SER A 136 5.98 21.56 -28.06
CA SER A 136 6.05 21.47 -29.53
C SER A 136 6.53 20.10 -30.02
N ASP A 137 5.86 19.04 -29.55
CA ASP A 137 6.09 17.62 -29.87
C ASP A 137 7.39 16.98 -29.36
N SER A 138 8.17 17.68 -28.53
CA SER A 138 9.32 17.12 -27.81
C SER A 138 9.10 17.09 -26.30
N VAL A 139 9.67 16.11 -25.60
CA VAL A 139 9.65 16.07 -24.13
C VAL A 139 10.52 17.22 -23.61
N SER A 140 9.91 18.16 -22.89
CA SER A 140 10.60 19.31 -22.30
C SER A 140 11.17 19.00 -20.93
N SER A 141 10.47 18.21 -20.12
CA SER A 141 10.93 17.76 -18.81
C SER A 141 10.17 16.52 -18.33
N VAL A 142 10.74 15.84 -17.33
CA VAL A 142 10.03 14.81 -16.56
C VAL A 142 9.96 15.23 -15.11
N ARG A 143 8.77 15.13 -14.51
CA ARG A 143 8.52 15.49 -13.11
C ARG A 143 7.71 14.45 -12.37
N ILE A 144 7.84 14.44 -11.05
CA ILE A 144 6.86 13.84 -10.16
C ILE A 144 5.60 14.70 -10.26
N LYS A 145 4.50 14.09 -10.72
CA LYS A 145 3.19 14.72 -10.81
C LYS A 145 2.45 14.63 -9.47
N ASN A 146 2.52 13.47 -8.84
CA ASN A 146 1.84 13.18 -7.59
C ASN A 146 2.66 12.21 -6.74
N ALA A 147 2.55 12.34 -5.42
CA ALA A 147 3.11 11.40 -4.46
C ALA A 147 2.12 11.22 -3.31
N SER A 148 1.85 9.97 -2.93
CA SER A 148 0.99 9.62 -1.80
C SER A 148 1.49 8.33 -1.16
N TYR A 149 1.01 8.00 0.04
CA TYR A 149 1.36 6.74 0.70
C TYR A 149 0.12 5.95 1.13
N GLU A 150 0.29 4.67 1.40
CA GLU A 150 -0.75 3.82 1.96
C GLU A 150 -0.16 3.01 3.11
N LEU A 151 -0.85 2.96 4.24
CA LEU A 151 -0.39 2.17 5.39
C LEU A 151 -0.76 0.70 5.19
N ALA A 152 0.17 -0.19 5.49
CA ALA A 152 -0.02 -1.62 5.42
C ALA A 152 0.40 -2.28 6.73
N TRP A 153 -0.54 -2.93 7.40
CA TRP A 153 -0.28 -3.67 8.64
C TRP A 153 0.04 -5.13 8.33
N VAL A 154 1.03 -5.68 9.01
CA VAL A 154 1.46 -7.07 8.80
C VAL A 154 0.79 -7.96 9.82
N TYR A 155 -0.33 -8.56 9.40
CA TYR A 155 -1.02 -9.55 10.20
C TYR A 155 -0.35 -10.91 10.03
N ARG A 156 0.13 -11.49 11.12
CA ARG A 156 0.60 -12.87 11.17
C ARG A 156 -0.37 -13.69 12.02
N ASN A 157 -1.03 -14.63 11.36
CA ASN A 157 -1.86 -15.62 12.06
C ASN A 157 -0.92 -16.64 12.73
N ASN A 158 -1.06 -16.82 14.05
CA ASN A 158 -0.22 -17.75 14.81
C ASN A 158 -0.68 -19.21 14.73
N GLU A 159 -1.92 -19.45 14.29
CA GLU A 159 -2.49 -20.80 14.10
C GLU A 159 -1.92 -21.49 12.84
N VAL A 160 -1.57 -20.69 11.82
CA VAL A 160 -0.95 -21.18 10.59
C VAL A 160 0.48 -20.63 10.47
N PRO A 161 1.50 -21.43 10.84
CA PRO A 161 2.89 -20.97 10.80
C PRO A 161 3.27 -20.42 9.43
N LYS A 162 3.96 -19.27 9.42
CA LYS A 162 4.49 -18.59 8.22
C LYS A 162 3.43 -18.02 7.27
N LYS A 163 2.16 -17.93 7.67
CA LYS A 163 1.14 -17.18 6.91
C LYS A 163 1.14 -15.71 7.34
N TYR A 164 1.51 -14.84 6.40
CA TYR A 164 1.49 -13.39 6.58
C TYR A 164 0.44 -12.80 5.65
N PHE A 165 -0.33 -11.86 6.19
CA PHE A 165 -1.25 -11.02 5.43
C PHE A 165 -0.76 -9.59 5.53
N ILE A 166 -0.70 -8.93 4.38
CA ILE A 166 -0.39 -7.52 4.29
C ILE A 166 -1.74 -6.85 4.12
N LEU A 167 -2.15 -6.08 5.12
CA LEU A 167 -3.48 -5.51 5.22
C LEU A 167 -3.40 -4.00 5.01
N PRO A 168 -3.80 -3.51 3.82
CA PRO A 168 -4.09 -2.10 3.58
C PRO A 168 -5.00 -1.52 4.66
N MET A 169 -4.55 -0.47 5.35
CA MET A 169 -5.28 0.02 6.52
C MET A 169 -6.63 0.64 6.16
N LYS A 170 -6.76 1.32 5.01
CA LYS A 170 -8.04 1.94 4.61
C LYS A 170 -9.14 0.91 4.38
N GLU A 171 -8.76 -0.32 4.04
CA GLU A 171 -9.64 -1.43 3.74
C GLU A 171 -9.96 -2.24 4.99
N PHE A 172 -8.99 -2.41 5.87
CA PHE A 172 -9.07 -3.35 7.00
C PHE A 172 -9.23 -2.70 8.36
N GLU A 173 -9.13 -1.37 8.52
CA GLU A 173 -9.26 -0.73 9.84
C GLU A 173 -10.61 -0.97 10.54
N GLN A 174 -11.65 -1.27 9.75
CA GLN A 174 -13.00 -1.60 10.21
C GLN A 174 -13.31 -3.11 10.09
N ASP A 175 -12.36 -3.93 9.62
CA ASP A 175 -12.56 -5.38 9.51
C ASP A 175 -12.67 -6.03 10.89
N THR A 176 -13.64 -6.92 11.05
CA THR A 176 -13.79 -7.78 12.23
C THR A 176 -13.95 -9.25 11.86
N LEU A 177 -13.75 -9.62 10.60
CA LEU A 177 -13.97 -10.98 10.09
C LEU A 177 -12.69 -11.72 9.84
N LEU A 178 -11.79 -11.10 9.08
CA LEU A 178 -10.44 -11.64 8.93
C LEU A 178 -9.72 -11.60 10.27
N ILE A 179 -9.96 -10.54 11.05
CA ILE A 179 -9.44 -10.37 12.41
C ILE A 179 -10.60 -10.27 13.40
N ASN A 180 -11.00 -11.40 13.97
CA ASN A 180 -12.09 -11.47 14.95
C ASN A 180 -11.62 -11.41 16.42
N ASN A 181 -10.31 -11.37 16.68
CA ASN A 181 -9.75 -11.27 18.03
C ASN A 181 -9.61 -9.79 18.43
N PRO A 182 -10.32 -9.32 19.48
CA PRO A 182 -10.31 -7.90 19.88
C PRO A 182 -8.91 -7.33 20.16
N ALA A 183 -8.03 -8.10 20.81
CA ALA A 183 -6.67 -7.65 21.11
C ALA A 183 -5.81 -7.47 19.85
N ILE A 184 -6.10 -8.23 18.79
CA ILE A 184 -5.40 -8.11 17.51
C ILE A 184 -5.94 -6.87 16.75
N VAL A 185 -7.25 -6.64 16.78
CA VAL A 185 -7.88 -5.43 16.24
C VAL A 185 -7.33 -4.17 16.91
N ASP A 186 -7.17 -4.17 18.24
CA ASP A 186 -6.62 -3.03 18.97
C ASP A 186 -5.18 -2.70 18.56
N ARG A 187 -4.34 -3.71 18.31
CA ARG A 187 -2.97 -3.50 17.79
C ARG A 187 -2.96 -2.92 16.37
N MET A 188 -3.82 -3.41 15.49
CA MET A 188 -3.96 -2.86 14.15
C MET A 188 -4.39 -1.39 14.19
N LYS A 189 -5.35 -1.04 15.07
CA LYS A 189 -5.77 0.34 15.30
C LYS A 189 -4.66 1.20 15.91
N GLU A 190 -3.89 0.65 16.86
CA GLU A 190 -2.71 1.31 17.44
C GLU A 190 -1.67 1.63 16.36
N PHE A 191 -1.36 0.67 15.48
CA PHE A 191 -0.48 0.89 14.33
C PHE A 191 -0.96 2.04 13.44
N ALA A 192 -2.26 2.09 13.11
CA ALA A 192 -2.81 3.15 12.27
C ALA A 192 -2.71 4.53 12.93
N VAL A 193 -3.05 4.64 14.22
CA VAL A 193 -2.98 5.89 14.99
C VAL A 193 -1.54 6.39 15.09
N ASP A 194 -0.61 5.51 15.46
CA ASP A 194 0.80 5.84 15.61
C ASP A 194 1.42 6.27 14.28
N SER A 195 1.16 5.51 13.22
CA SER A 195 1.70 5.78 11.88
C SER A 195 1.19 7.10 11.32
N ARG A 196 -0.12 7.37 11.42
CA ARG A 196 -0.72 8.65 11.01
C ARG A 196 -0.20 9.81 11.84
N SER A 197 0.02 9.61 13.14
CA SER A 197 0.62 10.62 14.02
C SER A 197 2.05 10.97 13.60
N LEU A 198 2.88 9.96 13.30
CA LEU A 198 4.23 10.15 12.78
C LEU A 198 4.22 10.91 11.45
N TYR A 199 3.35 10.51 10.52
CA TYR A 199 3.28 11.05 9.17
C TYR A 199 2.66 12.44 9.06
N LYS A 200 2.16 13.02 10.15
CA LYS A 200 1.96 14.48 10.25
C LYS A 200 3.26 15.27 10.03
N LYS A 201 4.42 14.63 10.19
CA LYS A 201 5.76 15.20 9.91
C LYS A 201 6.14 15.12 8.42
N ASN A 202 5.31 14.49 7.58
CA ASN A 202 5.57 14.46 6.14
C ASN A 202 5.47 15.87 5.54
N ILE A 203 6.20 16.08 4.45
CA ILE A 203 6.10 17.31 3.67
C ILE A 203 5.57 16.94 2.29
N ASP A 204 4.40 17.47 1.95
CA ASP A 204 3.77 17.35 0.63
C ASP A 204 3.42 15.92 0.19
N ILE A 205 3.26 14.97 1.12
CA ILE A 205 2.90 13.58 0.82
C ILE A 205 1.85 13.08 1.83
N ASP A 206 0.63 12.89 1.34
CA ASP A 206 -0.54 12.51 2.13
C ASP A 206 -0.91 11.03 1.95
N GLU A 207 -1.74 10.51 2.86
CA GLU A 207 -2.29 9.15 2.77
C GLU A 207 -3.26 9.08 1.58
N SER A 208 -2.99 8.17 0.65
CA SER A 208 -3.72 7.99 -0.59
C SER A 208 -5.15 7.56 -0.33
N ASP A 209 -6.13 8.18 -0.99
CA ASP A 209 -7.50 7.67 -1.08
C ASP A 209 -7.65 6.56 -2.13
N ARG A 210 -6.58 6.22 -2.84
CA ARG A 210 -6.63 5.18 -3.86
C ARG A 210 -6.58 3.80 -3.21
N MET A 211 -7.57 2.97 -3.54
CA MET A 211 -7.48 1.52 -3.41
C MET A 211 -6.61 1.00 -4.56
N ALA A 212 -5.29 1.11 -4.42
CA ALA A 212 -4.37 1.11 -5.55
C ALA A 212 -3.86 -0.28 -5.99
N PHE A 213 -4.61 -1.34 -5.71
CA PHE A 213 -4.23 -2.69 -6.14
C PHE A 213 -5.17 -3.22 -7.21
N GLU A 214 -4.61 -4.03 -8.11
CA GLU A 214 -5.32 -5.05 -8.90
C GLU A 214 -5.89 -6.08 -7.94
N THR A 215 -6.93 -5.64 -7.23
CA THR A 215 -7.63 -6.40 -6.22
C THR A 215 -8.78 -7.10 -6.89
N SER A 216 -8.68 -8.42 -6.86
CA SER A 216 -9.85 -9.25 -6.93
C SER A 216 -10.51 -9.23 -5.56
N TYR A 217 -11.78 -8.87 -5.53
CA TYR A 217 -12.60 -8.98 -4.32
C TYR A 217 -14.01 -9.39 -4.71
N PHE A 218 -14.76 -9.87 -3.74
CA PHE A 218 -16.15 -10.26 -3.91
C PHE A 218 -17.05 -9.33 -3.12
N LYS A 219 -18.22 -9.04 -3.66
CA LYS A 219 -19.33 -8.42 -2.92
C LYS A 219 -20.55 -9.31 -3.03
N ILE A 220 -21.47 -9.18 -2.09
CA ILE A 220 -22.74 -9.89 -2.17
C ILE A 220 -23.79 -8.89 -2.66
N LEU A 221 -24.38 -9.18 -3.82
CA LEU A 221 -25.49 -8.44 -4.39
C LEU A 221 -26.80 -8.92 -3.77
N LEU A 222 -27.60 -7.96 -3.33
CA LEU A 222 -28.93 -8.15 -2.77
C LEU A 222 -29.94 -7.43 -3.67
N THR A 223 -30.93 -8.14 -4.17
CA THR A 223 -32.00 -7.59 -5.02
C THR A 223 -33.32 -7.61 -4.27
N THR A 224 -34.06 -6.49 -4.29
CA THR A 224 -35.37 -6.35 -3.62
C THR A 224 -36.37 -5.58 -4.47
N SER A 225 -37.66 -5.90 -4.31
CA SER A 225 -38.79 -5.30 -5.03
C SER A 225 -39.55 -4.25 -4.20
N SER A 226 -39.01 -3.83 -3.05
CA SER A 226 -39.67 -2.90 -2.12
C SER A 226 -38.81 -1.65 -1.88
N ASP A 227 -39.39 -0.48 -2.14
CA ASP A 227 -38.80 0.85 -1.88
C ASP A 227 -38.62 1.17 -0.40
N SER A 228 -39.24 0.38 0.50
CA SER A 228 -39.09 0.55 1.94
C SER A 228 -37.83 -0.15 2.45
N ILE A 229 -36.71 0.58 2.37
CA ILE A 229 -35.53 0.45 3.24
C ILE A 229 -35.86 0.92 4.68
N THR A 230 -37.12 1.22 4.95
CA THR A 230 -37.56 1.59 6.30
C THR A 230 -37.43 0.36 7.19
N ILE A 231 -36.49 0.47 8.13
CA ILE A 231 -35.93 -0.58 8.98
C ILE A 231 -34.71 -1.21 8.32
N MET A 232 -33.56 -0.58 8.63
CA MET A 232 -32.29 -1.27 8.83
C MET A 232 -32.58 -2.63 9.45
N ASP A 233 -32.49 -3.69 8.65
CA ASP A 233 -32.45 -5.02 9.20
C ASP A 233 -31.10 -5.14 9.90
N THR A 234 -31.12 -4.79 11.18
CA THR A 234 -30.05 -4.85 12.18
C THR A 234 -29.63 -6.30 12.46
N THR A 235 -29.80 -7.20 11.49
CA THR A 235 -29.05 -8.44 11.45
C THR A 235 -27.58 -8.06 11.56
N ALA A 236 -26.98 -8.42 12.70
CA ALA A 236 -25.65 -7.97 13.11
C ALA A 236 -24.60 -8.16 12.00
N ASN A 237 -24.84 -9.13 11.11
CA ASN A 237 -23.98 -9.46 9.98
C ASN A 237 -24.05 -8.42 8.85
N ILE A 238 -25.24 -8.03 8.33
CA ILE A 238 -25.31 -7.10 7.19
C ILE A 238 -24.89 -5.67 7.59
N GLY A 239 -25.24 -5.23 8.80
CA GLY A 239 -24.77 -3.96 9.34
C GLY A 239 -23.25 -3.88 9.45
N PHE A 240 -22.59 -5.01 9.72
CA PHE A 240 -21.14 -5.12 9.76
C PHE A 240 -20.49 -4.99 8.37
N TYR A 241 -21.04 -5.68 7.37
CA TYR A 241 -20.50 -5.69 6.00
C TYR A 241 -20.66 -4.36 5.24
N GLY A 242 -21.42 -3.41 5.79
CA GLY A 242 -21.85 -2.20 5.10
C GLY A 242 -22.88 -2.52 4.01
N LEU A 243 -23.73 -1.56 3.69
CA LEU A 243 -24.74 -1.70 2.66
C LEU A 243 -24.67 -0.49 1.73
N TYR A 244 -24.36 -0.73 0.46
CA TYR A 244 -24.10 0.31 -0.53
C TYR A 244 -25.10 0.18 -1.68
N PRO A 245 -25.77 1.28 -2.07
CA PRO A 245 -26.68 1.24 -3.21
C PRO A 245 -25.89 1.03 -4.52
N GLU A 246 -26.42 0.21 -5.42
CA GLU A 246 -25.90 0.08 -6.80
C GLU A 246 -26.78 0.90 -7.76
N PRO A 247 -26.21 1.53 -8.82
CA PRO A 247 -26.99 2.26 -9.82
C PRO A 247 -28.05 1.37 -10.47
N GLU A 248 -29.28 1.88 -10.61
CA GLU A 248 -30.44 1.13 -11.14
C GLU A 248 -30.14 0.47 -12.50
N LYS A 249 -30.43 -0.83 -12.56
CA LYS A 249 -30.70 -1.55 -13.80
C LYS A 249 -32.00 -2.31 -13.56
N ASP A 250 -33.03 -1.88 -14.27
CA ASP A 250 -34.41 -2.37 -14.21
C ASP A 250 -35.13 -2.01 -12.90
N SER A 251 -36.47 -2.17 -12.88
CA SER A 251 -37.40 -1.72 -11.82
C SER A 251 -37.25 -2.42 -10.46
N LEU A 252 -36.04 -2.87 -10.13
CA LEU A 252 -35.62 -3.54 -8.91
C LEU A 252 -34.51 -2.74 -8.23
N ILE A 253 -34.57 -2.63 -6.90
CA ILE A 253 -33.53 -1.94 -6.13
C ILE A 253 -32.41 -2.93 -5.81
N ASN A 254 -31.18 -2.57 -6.18
CA ASN A 254 -29.98 -3.36 -5.94
C ASN A 254 -29.09 -2.73 -4.87
N TRP A 255 -28.60 -3.57 -3.97
CA TRP A 255 -27.62 -3.21 -2.96
C TRP A 255 -26.43 -4.16 -3.01
N THR A 256 -25.23 -3.68 -2.73
CA THR A 256 -24.10 -4.55 -2.42
C THR A 256 -23.70 -4.46 -0.96
N THR A 257 -23.28 -5.58 -0.41
CA THR A 257 -22.75 -5.68 0.95
C THR A 257 -21.42 -6.43 0.95
N GLY A 258 -20.52 -6.01 1.85
CA GLY A 258 -19.21 -6.60 2.06
C GLY A 258 -18.17 -6.22 1.01
N LYS A 259 -16.91 -6.52 1.32
CA LYS A 259 -15.77 -6.47 0.40
C LYS A 259 -14.78 -7.57 0.79
N PHE A 260 -15.00 -8.76 0.25
CA PHE A 260 -14.27 -9.96 0.64
C PHE A 260 -13.07 -10.18 -0.27
N TYR A 261 -11.87 -10.27 0.31
CA TYR A 261 -10.64 -10.55 -0.44
C TYR A 261 -10.29 -12.05 -0.49
N ASP A 262 -11.00 -12.87 0.29
CA ASP A 262 -10.93 -14.33 0.25
C ASP A 262 -12.27 -14.89 -0.23
N ARG A 263 -12.23 -15.79 -1.21
CA ARG A 263 -13.43 -16.36 -1.84
C ARG A 263 -14.23 -17.22 -0.88
N GLU A 264 -13.56 -18.03 -0.05
CA GLU A 264 -14.24 -18.97 0.84
C GLU A 264 -14.97 -18.22 1.97
N ILE A 265 -14.34 -17.16 2.50
CA ILE A 265 -15.00 -16.26 3.45
C ILE A 265 -16.23 -15.60 2.82
N ALA A 266 -16.12 -15.19 1.55
CA ALA A 266 -17.25 -14.59 0.83
C ALA A 266 -18.41 -15.57 0.61
N ILE A 267 -18.11 -16.86 0.35
CA ILE A 267 -19.11 -17.93 0.22
C ILE A 267 -19.78 -18.22 1.57
N GLU A 268 -19.01 -18.27 2.65
CA GLU A 268 -19.55 -18.46 4.00
C GLU A 268 -20.51 -17.32 4.38
N ALA A 269 -20.10 -16.07 4.14
CA ALA A 269 -20.94 -14.91 4.36
C ALA A 269 -22.22 -14.94 3.50
N LEU A 270 -22.13 -15.37 2.24
CA LEU A 270 -23.29 -15.56 1.37
C LEU A 270 -24.26 -16.59 1.95
N HIS A 271 -23.78 -17.75 2.40
CA HIS A 271 -24.62 -18.78 3.02
C HIS A 271 -25.28 -18.28 4.30
N GLN A 272 -24.54 -17.52 5.12
CA GLN A 272 -25.08 -16.92 6.32
C GLN A 272 -26.19 -15.91 5.99
N ILE A 273 -25.99 -15.02 5.03
CA ILE A 273 -27.01 -14.05 4.60
C ILE A 273 -28.26 -14.76 4.08
N LYS A 274 -28.10 -15.78 3.23
CA LYS A 274 -29.24 -16.55 2.71
C LYS A 274 -30.01 -17.29 3.80
N SER A 275 -29.32 -17.83 4.80
CA SER A 275 -29.97 -18.63 5.86
C SER A 275 -30.58 -17.80 6.99
N SER A 276 -30.10 -16.57 7.21
CA SER A 276 -30.46 -15.76 8.38
C SER A 276 -31.25 -14.49 8.06
N THR A 277 -31.49 -14.19 6.78
CA THR A 277 -32.15 -12.96 6.35
C THR A 277 -33.20 -13.25 5.27
N ARG A 278 -33.98 -12.22 4.90
CA ARG A 278 -34.96 -12.32 3.80
C ARG A 278 -34.32 -12.37 2.40
N TYR A 279 -33.01 -12.16 2.28
CA TYR A 279 -32.30 -12.06 0.99
C TYR A 279 -31.90 -13.44 0.43
N ASN A 280 -32.90 -14.29 0.15
CA ASN A 280 -32.66 -15.65 -0.35
C ASN A 280 -31.98 -15.70 -1.75
N ASP A 281 -32.22 -14.69 -2.59
CA ASP A 281 -31.61 -14.55 -3.93
C ASP A 281 -30.29 -13.74 -3.90
N ALA A 282 -29.64 -13.62 -2.74
CA ALA A 282 -28.32 -13.00 -2.67
C ALA A 282 -27.33 -13.70 -3.62
N ARG A 283 -26.47 -12.95 -4.29
CA ARG A 283 -25.51 -13.48 -5.28
C ARG A 283 -24.11 -12.97 -5.00
N LEU A 284 -23.11 -13.82 -5.20
CA LEU A 284 -21.72 -13.41 -5.09
C LEU A 284 -21.26 -12.79 -6.41
N ILE A 285 -20.79 -11.56 -6.35
CA ILE A 285 -20.28 -10.83 -7.51
C ILE A 285 -18.77 -10.68 -7.35
N TRP A 286 -18.05 -11.11 -8.36
CA TRP A 286 -16.60 -10.90 -8.44
C TRP A 286 -16.30 -9.57 -9.11
N TYR A 287 -15.43 -8.80 -8.46
CA TYR A 287 -14.89 -7.54 -8.96
C TYR A 287 -13.38 -7.67 -9.16
N TYR A 288 -12.90 -7.05 -10.23
CA TYR A 288 -11.49 -6.85 -10.49
C TYR A 288 -11.26 -5.38 -10.82
N TRP A 289 -10.45 -4.68 -10.03
CA TRP A 289 -10.20 -3.24 -10.20
C TRP A 289 -11.52 -2.44 -10.24
N ASP A 290 -12.43 -2.72 -9.30
CA ASP A 290 -13.79 -2.15 -9.21
C ASP A 290 -14.69 -2.36 -10.45
N LYS A 291 -14.26 -3.15 -11.42
CA LYS A 291 -15.10 -3.60 -12.53
C LYS A 291 -15.75 -4.91 -12.15
N ARG A 292 -17.08 -4.97 -12.27
CA ARG A 292 -17.85 -6.21 -12.17
C ARG A 292 -17.40 -7.15 -13.30
N MET A 293 -16.89 -8.32 -12.93
CA MET A 293 -16.40 -9.31 -13.89
C MET A 293 -17.49 -10.33 -14.19
N GLU A 294 -17.90 -11.12 -13.20
CA GLU A 294 -18.91 -12.17 -13.34
C GLU A 294 -19.77 -12.31 -12.07
N GLU A 295 -20.99 -12.80 -12.25
CA GLU A 295 -21.86 -13.25 -11.17
C GLU A 295 -21.62 -14.74 -10.95
N LEU A 296 -21.07 -15.09 -9.79
CA LEU A 296 -20.83 -16.47 -9.42
C LEU A 296 -22.15 -17.04 -8.90
N SER A 297 -22.85 -17.81 -9.75
CA SER A 297 -24.02 -18.57 -9.32
C SER A 297 -23.58 -19.64 -8.32
N SER A 298 -24.40 -19.94 -7.31
CA SER A 298 -24.11 -20.91 -6.24
C SER A 298 -24.07 -22.39 -6.72
N GLY A 299 -23.77 -22.63 -7.99
CA GLY A 299 -23.68 -23.94 -8.60
C GLY A 299 -22.49 -24.02 -9.55
N LYS A 300 -21.39 -24.59 -9.04
CA LYS A 300 -20.08 -24.91 -9.66
C LYS A 300 -18.99 -23.85 -9.50
#